data_AF-A0A6V7Q9R8-F1
#
_entry.id   AF-A0A6V7Q9R8-F1
#
_cell.length_a   1.000
_cell.length_b   1.000
_cell.length_c   1.000
_cell.angle_alpha   90.00
_cell.angle_beta   90.00
_cell.angle_gamma   90.00
#
_symmetry.space_group_name_H-M   'P 1'
#
loop_
_entity.id
_entity.type
_entity.pdbx_description
1 polymer ?
#
loop_
_entity_poly.entity_id
_entity_poly.type
_entity_poly.pdbx_seq_one_letter_code
_entity_poly.pdbx_strand_id
1 'polypeptide(L)'
;MEDAAVVNMREECMDLPPGFRFHPTDEEIITHYLSPKVVNPSFGARAMGEVDLNKCEHGISQEIPNRDEGQQATGAGYWKATGKDKEIHRGRGATAALVGMKKT
;
A
#
# COMPACT_ATOMS: atom_id res chain seq x y z
N MET A 1 22.84 29.89 -10.60
CA MET A 1 22.82 29.02 -11.80
C MET A 1 23.66 27.82 -11.45
N GLU A 2 23.05 26.83 -10.78
CA GLU A 2 22.33 25.71 -11.42
C GLU A 2 23.36 24.82 -12.15
N ASP A 3 23.61 23.61 -11.68
CA ASP A 3 22.81 22.49 -12.19
C ASP A 3 22.54 21.42 -11.12
N ALA A 4 21.29 21.36 -10.67
CA ALA A 4 20.75 20.19 -10.00
C ALA A 4 20.47 19.16 -11.09
N ALA A 5 21.45 18.30 -11.37
CA ALA A 5 21.31 17.20 -12.31
C ALA A 5 20.18 16.29 -11.83
N VAL A 6 19.06 16.48 -12.52
CA VAL A 6 17.76 15.85 -12.35
C VAL A 6 17.94 14.34 -12.32
N VAL A 7 17.34 13.74 -11.29
CA VAL A 7 17.27 12.30 -11.06
C VAL A 7 16.52 11.66 -12.23
N ASN A 8 17.24 11.16 -13.23
CA ASN A 8 16.67 10.24 -14.20
C ASN A 8 17.34 8.88 -14.01
N MET A 9 17.00 8.23 -12.88
CA MET A 9 17.28 6.82 -12.73
C MET A 9 16.34 6.06 -13.68
N ARG A 10 16.80 5.93 -14.93
CA ARG A 10 16.64 4.75 -15.79
C ARG A 10 15.30 4.02 -15.61
N GLU A 11 14.36 4.36 -16.46
CA GLU A 11 13.28 3.47 -16.90
C GLU A 11 13.89 2.20 -17.56
N GLU A 12 14.54 1.34 -16.79
CA GLU A 12 14.95 0.01 -17.25
C GLU A 12 13.67 -0.83 -17.35
N CYS A 13 12.88 -0.69 -18.41
CA CYS A 13 11.81 -1.61 -18.76
C CYS A 13 12.31 -3.02 -18.46
N MET A 14 11.83 -3.65 -17.39
CA MET A 14 12.38 -4.96 -17.01
C MET A 14 11.85 -5.93 -18.03
N ASP A 15 12.77 -6.47 -18.83
CA ASP A 15 12.50 -7.52 -19.81
C ASP A 15 12.16 -8.81 -19.06
N LEU A 16 10.92 -8.87 -18.58
CA LEU A 16 10.38 -10.01 -17.86
C LEU A 16 9.87 -11.03 -18.88
N PRO A 17 10.11 -12.34 -18.65
CA PRO A 17 9.66 -13.37 -19.56
C PRO A 17 8.13 -13.37 -19.69
N PRO A 18 7.57 -13.76 -20.85
CA PRO A 18 6.13 -13.94 -21.02
C PRO A 18 5.56 -14.83 -19.91
N GLY A 19 4.55 -14.33 -19.21
CA GLY A 19 3.91 -15.03 -18.09
C GLY A 19 4.42 -14.62 -16.70
N PHE A 20 5.42 -13.75 -16.60
CA PHE A 20 5.79 -13.17 -15.30
C PHE A 20 4.65 -12.29 -14.77
N ARG A 21 4.20 -12.59 -13.56
CA ARG A 21 3.13 -11.85 -12.87
C ARG A 21 3.59 -11.49 -11.49
N PHE A 22 3.17 -10.31 -11.04
CA PHE A 22 3.41 -9.86 -9.69
C PHE A 22 2.58 -10.70 -8.71
N HIS A 23 3.24 -11.54 -7.90
CA HIS A 23 2.61 -12.40 -6.90
C HIS A 23 3.20 -12.23 -5.47
N PRO A 24 3.48 -11.01 -5.00
CA PRO A 24 4.18 -10.85 -3.73
C PRO A 24 3.40 -11.46 -2.56
N THR A 25 4.12 -12.01 -1.59
CA THR A 25 3.58 -12.41 -0.30
C THR A 25 3.29 -11.21 0.58
N ASP A 26 2.46 -11.38 1.61
CA ASP A 26 2.16 -10.31 2.57
C ASP A 26 3.44 -9.76 3.24
N GLU A 27 4.43 -10.63 3.52
CA GLU A 27 5.75 -10.23 4.05
C GLU A 27 6.53 -9.39 3.04
N GLU A 28 6.54 -9.77 1.76
CA GLU A 28 7.26 -9.05 0.72
C GLU A 28 6.67 -7.67 0.49
N ILE A 29 5.34 -7.56 0.47
CA ILE A 29 4.63 -6.27 0.39
C ILE A 29 5.11 -5.34 1.51
N ILE A 30 5.12 -5.83 2.75
CA ILE A 30 5.53 -5.01 3.89
C ILE A 30 7.01 -4.66 3.79
N THR A 31 7.88 -5.65 3.70
CA THR A 31 9.33 -5.48 3.85
C THR A 31 9.96 -4.70 2.70
N HIS A 32 9.56 -4.99 1.46
CA HIS A 32 10.21 -4.41 0.28
C HIS A 32 9.50 -3.19 -0.28
N TYR A 33 8.24 -2.95 0.13
CA TYR A 33 7.46 -1.86 -0.46
C TYR A 33 6.90 -0.88 0.57
N LEU A 34 6.32 -1.35 1.68
CA LEU A 34 5.73 -0.45 2.67
C LEU A 34 6.76 0.11 3.65
N SER A 35 7.62 -0.74 4.23
CA SER A 35 8.65 -0.29 5.17
C SER A 35 9.57 0.78 4.56
N PRO A 36 10.06 0.65 3.31
CA PRO A 36 10.85 1.69 2.68
C PRO A 36 10.05 2.97 2.39
N LYS A 37 8.76 2.86 2.06
CA LYS A 37 7.88 4.02 1.82
C LYS A 37 7.63 4.84 3.10
N VAL A 38 7.57 4.19 4.26
CA VAL A 38 7.44 4.87 5.55
C VAL A 38 8.74 5.57 5.94
N VAL A 39 9.88 4.93 5.70
CA VAL A 39 11.21 5.50 6.04
C VAL A 39 11.58 6.65 5.09
N ASN A 40 11.24 6.53 3.80
CA ASN A 40 11.50 7.52 2.78
C ASN A 40 10.21 7.85 2.00
N PRO A 41 9.57 9.00 2.24
CA PRO A 41 8.35 9.41 1.52
C PRO A 41 8.54 9.50 0.00
N SER A 42 9.75 9.80 -0.45
CA SER A 42 10.13 9.86 -1.88
C SER A 42 10.46 8.49 -2.48
N PHE A 43 10.35 7.41 -1.71
CA PHE A 43 10.46 6.06 -2.25
C PHE A 43 9.31 5.80 -3.23
N GLY A 44 9.66 5.50 -4.48
CA GLY A 44 8.75 5.04 -5.52
C GLY A 44 9.06 3.59 -5.86
N ALA A 45 8.20 2.67 -5.45
CA ALA A 45 8.31 1.30 -5.93
C ALA A 45 7.76 1.22 -7.35
N ARG A 46 8.58 0.81 -8.31
CA ARG A 46 8.15 0.76 -9.72
C ARG A 46 6.93 -0.13 -9.98
N ALA A 47 6.74 -1.16 -9.15
CA ALA A 47 5.59 -2.06 -9.25
C ALA A 47 4.30 -1.51 -8.61
N MET A 48 4.35 -0.41 -7.85
CA MET A 48 3.19 0.17 -7.16
C MET A 48 3.08 1.68 -7.42
N GLY A 49 1.98 2.09 -8.04
CA GLY A 49 1.62 3.50 -8.20
C GLY A 49 1.13 4.11 -6.88
N GLU A 50 1.31 5.42 -6.74
CA GLU A 50 0.75 6.17 -5.61
C GLU A 50 -0.68 6.60 -5.96
N VAL A 51 -1.65 6.18 -5.14
CA VAL A 51 -3.06 6.53 -5.32
C VAL A 51 -3.67 6.89 -3.97
N ASP A 52 -4.36 8.02 -3.93
CA ASP A 52 -5.14 8.41 -2.75
C ASP A 52 -6.52 7.75 -2.81
N LEU A 53 -6.63 6.60 -2.14
CA LEU A 53 -7.89 5.84 -2.04
C LEU A 53 -9.00 6.63 -1.34
N ASN A 54 -8.68 7.72 -0.62
CA ASN A 54 -9.66 8.58 0.04
C ASN A 54 -10.34 9.58 -0.90
N LYS A 55 -9.84 9.72 -2.13
CA LYS A 55 -10.36 10.66 -3.12
C LYS A 55 -11.00 10.00 -4.34
N CYS A 56 -10.96 8.67 -4.41
CA CYS A 56 -11.64 7.92 -5.46
C CYS A 56 -13.15 7.91 -5.19
N GLU A 57 -13.89 8.71 -5.96
CA GLU A 57 -15.36 8.76 -5.98
C GLU A 57 -15.94 7.39 -6.38
N HIS A 58 -16.09 6.50 -5.40
CA HIS A 58 -16.85 5.27 -5.57
C HIS A 58 -18.30 5.60 -5.25
N GLY A 59 -19.13 5.73 -6.29
CA GLY A 59 -20.50 6.23 -6.21
C GLY A 59 -21.45 5.42 -5.33
N ILE A 60 -21.32 5.55 -4.02
CA ILE A 60 -22.32 5.15 -3.02
C ILE A 60 -22.74 6.37 -2.21
N SER A 61 -23.55 7.23 -2.84
CA SER A 61 -24.37 8.21 -2.11
C SER A 61 -25.43 7.47 -1.29
N GLN A 62 -25.08 7.02 -0.09
CA GLN A 62 -26.04 6.83 0.99
C GLN A 62 -25.50 7.47 2.25
N GLU A 63 -25.97 8.70 2.47
CA GLU A 63 -26.04 9.36 3.76
C GLU A 63 -26.54 8.39 4.85
N ILE A 64 -25.72 8.10 5.86
CA ILE A 64 -26.12 7.25 7.00
C ILE A 64 -26.21 8.11 8.26
N PRO A 65 -27.39 8.20 8.91
CA PRO A 65 -27.52 8.79 10.22
C PRO A 65 -26.95 7.82 11.27
N ASN A 66 -26.17 8.34 12.21
CA ASN A 66 -25.43 7.66 13.29
C ASN A 66 -24.00 7.23 12.92
N ARG A 67 -23.07 8.17 13.14
CA ARG A 67 -21.62 8.04 12.98
C ARG A 67 -21.01 7.38 14.23
N ASP A 68 -20.72 6.09 14.17
CA ASP A 68 -19.86 5.40 15.16
C ASP A 68 -18.36 5.56 14.80
N GLU A 69 -17.51 5.67 15.82
CA GLU A 69 -16.09 6.08 15.84
C GLU A 69 -15.08 5.14 15.14
N GLY A 70 -15.48 4.47 14.06
CA GLY A 70 -14.62 3.60 13.24
C GLY A 70 -14.70 3.86 11.74
N GLN A 71 -15.35 4.94 11.31
CA GLN A 71 -15.61 5.23 9.90
C GLN A 71 -14.68 6.35 9.41
N GLN A 72 -13.74 6.03 8.51
CA GLN A 72 -12.96 7.04 7.80
C GLN A 72 -13.84 7.63 6.68
N ALA A 73 -14.26 8.88 6.89
CA ALA A 73 -15.15 9.59 5.98
C ALA A 73 -14.34 10.22 4.84
N THR A 74 -14.76 9.93 3.61
CA THR A 74 -14.27 10.56 2.39
C THR A 74 -15.42 11.31 1.76
N GLY A 75 -15.15 12.36 0.98
CA GLY A 75 -16.17 13.25 0.41
C GLY A 75 -17.25 12.56 -0.45
N ALA A 76 -17.11 11.25 -0.72
CA ALA A 76 -18.01 10.43 -1.53
C ALA A 76 -18.59 9.18 -0.83
N GLY A 77 -18.29 8.95 0.46
CA GLY A 77 -18.73 7.75 1.19
C GLY A 77 -17.77 7.32 2.31
N TYR A 78 -18.00 6.15 2.91
CA TYR A 78 -17.11 5.59 3.95
C TYR A 78 -16.73 4.13 3.66
N TRP A 79 -15.48 3.78 3.95
CA TRP A 79 -15.03 2.39 3.94
C TRP A 79 -15.35 1.76 5.30
N LYS A 80 -16.13 0.66 5.31
CA LYS A 80 -16.36 -0.11 6.54
C LYS A 80 -15.31 -1.19 6.67
N ALA A 81 -14.48 -1.09 7.69
CA ALA A 81 -13.49 -2.11 8.01
C ALA A 81 -14.21 -3.40 8.44
N THR A 82 -14.18 -4.43 7.60
CA THR A 82 -14.72 -5.77 7.91
C THR A 82 -13.59 -6.76 8.20
N GLY A 83 -13.96 -7.94 8.72
CA GLY A 83 -12.99 -9.00 9.01
C GLY A 83 -12.16 -8.78 10.29
N LYS A 84 -11.41 -9.82 10.66
CA LYS A 84 -10.41 -9.76 11.75
C LYS A 84 -9.06 -9.39 11.15
N ASP A 85 -8.32 -8.56 11.88
CA ASP A 85 -6.96 -8.20 11.51
C ASP A 85 -6.08 -9.46 11.56
N LYS A 86 -5.30 -9.70 10.51
CA LYS A 86 -4.38 -10.83 10.39
C LYS A 86 -2.96 -10.35 10.60
N GLU A 87 -2.27 -10.92 11.58
CA GLU A 87 -0.86 -10.66 11.83
C GLU A 87 0.03 -11.25 10.73
N ILE A 88 1.00 -10.46 10.26
CA ILE A 88 1.99 -10.86 9.27
C ILE A 88 3.35 -10.92 9.95
N HIS A 89 3.96 -12.11 9.92
CA HIS A 89 5.24 -12.39 10.56
C HIS A 89 6.33 -12.63 9.51
N ARG A 90 7.54 -12.18 9.80
CA ARG A 90 8.78 -12.43 9.03
C ARG A 90 9.63 -13.46 9.75
N GLY A 91 10.03 -14.51 9.04
CA GLY A 91 10.78 -15.65 9.60
C GLY A 91 9.88 -16.79 10.09
N ARG A 92 10.49 -17.89 10.58
CA ARG A 92 9.77 -19.09 11.05
C ARG A 92 10.11 -19.43 12.50
N GLY A 93 9.12 -19.97 13.22
CA GLY A 93 9.29 -20.46 14.59
C GLY A 93 9.35 -19.34 15.63
N ALA A 94 9.96 -19.62 16.79
CA ALA A 94 10.01 -18.70 17.93
C ALA A 94 10.74 -17.37 17.65
N THR A 95 11.46 -17.26 16.54
CA THR A 95 12.17 -16.04 16.12
C THR A 95 11.41 -15.24 15.07
N ALA A 96 10.15 -15.59 14.78
CA ALA A 96 9.34 -14.87 13.80
C ALA A 96 9.00 -13.47 14.35
N ALA A 97 9.38 -12.43 13.59
CA ALA A 97 9.14 -11.05 13.96
C ALA A 97 7.82 -10.56 13.36
N LEU A 98 6.95 -9.94 14.16
CA LEU A 98 5.76 -9.26 13.64
C LEU A 98 6.20 -8.08 12.77
N VAL A 99 5.83 -8.09 11.50
CA VAL A 99 6.18 -7.04 10.53
C VAL A 99 5.00 -6.17 10.14
N GLY A 100 3.76 -6.64 10.34
CA GLY A 100 2.59 -5.82 10.13
C GLY A 100 1.28 -6.56 10.31
N MET A 101 0.19 -5.91 9.91
CA MET A 101 -1.17 -6.41 10.01
C MET A 101 -1.89 -6.19 8.68
N LYS A 102 -2.75 -7.14 8.30
CA LYS A 102 -3.57 -7.06 7.09
C LYS A 102 -5.05 -7.13 7.46
N LYS A 103 -5.82 -6.17 6.97
CA LYS A 103 -7.28 -6.18 7.03
C LYS A 103 -7.84 -6.72 5.72
N THR A 104 -8.93 -7.49 5.81
CA THR A 104 -9.52 -8.20 4.66
C THR A 104 -10.93 -7.71 4.36
#